data_AF-A0A7V3UXG3-F1
#
_entry.id   AF-A0A7V3UXG3-F1
#
_cell.length_a   1.000
_cell.length_b   1.000
_cell.length_c   1.000
_cell.angle_alpha   90.00
_cell.angle_beta   90.00
_cell.angle_gamma   90.00
#
_symmetry.space_group_name_H-M   'P 1'
#
loop_
_entity.id
_entity.type
_entity.pdbx_description
1 polymer ?
#
loop_
_entity_poly.entity_id
_entity_poly.type
_entity_poly.pdbx_seq_one_letter_code
_entity_poly.pdbx_strand_id
1 'polypeptide(L)'
;GTSPAISGDRDWTYTSVTFTTPHDCAILEIHLTTNCHGTIWHDAVMVAAMADGGGQGVAGELEARRAMAQPVAWVVDPTIKVFAGDLPPDNPRRELVLAAARNEYEACQVAVRSPKADTLRVAAEALSGPGGASLPAPVIYHVGRVPIDFPIGYDSTRAPSYHRMKPRWRGNDGWAGWWPDPMIPVRDGQIRLTANTTEALYFDYHVPADARPGVYTGAIRLACGETALPLSVRLTVWNFTQPVEKHLPAIYDYRPTDRDAATDREWQEFLARYNISGGYVLPAPDFRYESGQVRADFSRFDEMAAYMLDELRVSKVYTPWIFYACGWAYPPNKLFGLEPGTSEYADAFRQAYRLFIDHLTEKGWRKKFVYYISDEPHAHSQVTIEGINRLCDLAREIAPDVLIYSSTWGYIPALEGHLTLWGVGPQGTFPMDKMAERKAAGDHFWFTTDGVMCTDTPLLAIERLLPWLCFKYEVEAYEFWGVNWYTYDPWKYGWHSYISQSNEGKEFYYVRYPNGDGFLAYPGKPIGERGPVPSIRLVAAREGIDDYEVFLALQAWEQRGNEEAKEALDRIRELVQIPNTGVRCSTGLMRDPEAFAAARRAAGEVLSRLESR
;
A
#
# COMPACT_ATOMS: atom_id res chain seq x y z
N GLY A 1 -38.27 8.33 32.86
CA GLY A 1 -39.30 9.38 33.02
C GLY A 1 -39.82 9.72 31.63
N THR A 2 -41.10 10.04 31.51
CA THR A 2 -41.69 10.42 30.23
C THR A 2 -41.07 11.72 29.70
N SER A 3 -40.78 11.76 28.40
CA SER A 3 -40.36 12.96 27.70
C SER A 3 -41.24 13.13 26.46
N PRO A 4 -42.06 14.19 26.36
CA PRO A 4 -42.22 15.29 27.34
C PRO A 4 -43.03 14.89 28.60
N ALA A 5 -43.01 15.75 29.63
CA ALA A 5 -43.83 15.60 30.83
C ALA A 5 -45.34 15.75 30.52
N ILE A 6 -46.17 14.98 31.24
CA ILE A 6 -47.63 14.96 31.08
C ILE A 6 -48.28 16.03 31.97
N SER A 7 -49.22 16.80 31.43
CA SER A 7 -50.07 17.76 32.16
C SER A 7 -51.55 17.49 31.85
N GLY A 8 -52.43 17.76 32.82
CA GLY A 8 -53.86 17.37 32.76
C GLY A 8 -54.72 18.14 31.75
N ASP A 9 -54.13 19.06 30.99
CA ASP A 9 -54.75 19.90 29.95
C ASP A 9 -54.34 19.51 28.53
N ARG A 10 -53.54 18.45 28.35
CA ARG A 10 -53.07 17.96 27.05
C ARG A 10 -53.86 16.74 26.59
N ASP A 11 -54.08 16.66 25.28
CA ASP A 11 -54.58 15.47 24.59
C ASP A 11 -53.54 14.32 24.61
N TRP A 12 -53.86 13.16 24.04
CA TRP A 12 -52.98 11.98 24.00
C TRP A 12 -51.53 12.32 23.67
N THR A 13 -50.62 12.03 24.61
CA THR A 13 -49.20 12.38 24.52
C THR A 13 -48.36 11.13 24.28
N TYR A 14 -47.66 11.07 23.15
CA TYR A 14 -46.69 10.01 22.88
C TYR A 14 -45.44 10.18 23.75
N THR A 15 -45.01 9.09 24.39
CA THR A 15 -43.78 9.06 25.18
C THR A 15 -42.97 7.83 24.80
N SER A 16 -41.66 7.99 24.72
CA SER A 16 -40.74 6.89 24.41
C SER A 16 -39.50 6.95 25.29
N VAL A 17 -38.95 5.78 25.60
CA VAL A 17 -37.70 5.62 26.34
C VAL A 17 -36.94 4.43 25.77
N THR A 18 -35.62 4.56 25.67
CA THR A 18 -34.72 3.46 25.30
C THR A 18 -34.01 2.96 26.54
N PHE A 19 -33.85 1.64 26.65
CA PHE A 19 -33.10 1.00 27.72
C PHE A 19 -32.36 -0.22 27.16
N THR A 20 -31.32 -0.67 27.88
CA THR A 20 -30.53 -1.86 27.54
C THR A 20 -30.76 -2.92 28.60
N THR A 21 -30.96 -4.17 28.20
CA THR A 21 -31.10 -5.31 29.12
C THR A 21 -29.78 -6.03 29.33
N PRO A 22 -29.55 -6.66 30.50
CA PRO A 22 -28.50 -7.67 30.66
C PRO A 22 -28.65 -8.82 29.65
N HIS A 23 -27.54 -9.51 29.35
CA HIS A 23 -27.49 -10.60 28.35
C HIS A 23 -28.36 -11.81 28.73
N ASP A 24 -28.63 -12.01 30.02
CA ASP A 24 -29.45 -13.09 30.58
C ASP A 24 -30.87 -12.63 30.98
N CYS A 25 -31.28 -11.43 30.54
CA CYS A 25 -32.60 -10.90 30.86
C CYS A 25 -33.71 -11.78 30.28
N ALA A 26 -34.42 -12.49 31.16
CA ALA A 26 -35.54 -13.36 30.79
C ALA A 26 -36.91 -12.70 30.94
N ILE A 27 -37.01 -11.61 31.72
CA ILE A 27 -38.27 -10.94 32.05
C ILE A 27 -38.06 -9.43 32.02
N LEU A 28 -38.99 -8.73 31.36
CA LEU A 28 -39.10 -7.28 31.38
C LEU A 28 -40.44 -6.89 32.03
N GLU A 29 -40.38 -6.05 33.06
CA GLU A 29 -41.57 -5.49 33.72
C GLU A 29 -41.61 -3.97 33.51
N ILE A 30 -42.77 -3.46 33.09
CA ILE A 30 -42.98 -2.01 32.89
C ILE A 30 -43.98 -1.53 33.94
N HIS A 31 -43.49 -0.67 34.83
CA HIS A 31 -44.32 -0.02 35.83
C HIS A 31 -44.74 1.38 35.35
N LEU A 32 -46.03 1.55 35.09
CA LEU A 32 -46.61 2.85 34.74
C LEU A 32 -46.88 3.63 36.03
N THR A 33 -45.85 4.31 36.55
CA THR A 33 -45.92 5.08 37.79
C THR A 33 -46.05 6.58 37.52
N THR A 34 -46.81 7.29 38.34
CA THR A 34 -46.95 8.75 38.28
C THR A 34 -46.75 9.39 39.66
N ASN A 35 -46.23 10.61 39.65
CA ASN A 35 -46.09 11.45 40.85
C ASN A 35 -47.15 12.57 40.91
N CYS A 36 -48.17 12.54 40.05
CA CYS A 36 -49.27 13.53 40.06
C CYS A 36 -50.56 12.95 40.68
N HIS A 37 -51.40 13.85 41.20
CA HIS A 37 -52.75 13.50 41.67
C HIS A 37 -53.73 13.52 40.48
N GLY A 38 -54.39 12.40 40.19
CA GLY A 38 -55.40 12.30 39.13
C GLY A 38 -55.49 10.90 38.50
N THR A 39 -56.37 10.75 37.51
CA THR A 39 -56.52 9.53 36.71
C THR A 39 -55.74 9.68 35.40
N ILE A 40 -54.85 8.73 35.11
CA ILE A 40 -54.11 8.68 33.84
C ILE A 40 -54.64 7.50 33.01
N TRP A 41 -54.95 7.78 31.75
CA TRP A 41 -55.37 6.77 30.79
C TRP A 41 -54.20 6.42 29.87
N HIS A 42 -54.04 5.13 29.59
CA HIS A 42 -53.05 4.61 28.66
C HIS A 42 -53.80 3.86 27.56
N ASP A 43 -53.40 4.07 26.30
CA ASP A 43 -54.00 3.34 25.17
C ASP A 43 -53.15 2.10 24.85
N ALA A 44 -51.98 2.29 24.24
CA ALA A 44 -51.07 1.22 23.87
C ALA A 44 -49.67 1.38 24.51
N VAL A 45 -49.14 0.27 25.03
CA VAL A 45 -47.72 0.14 25.39
C VAL A 45 -47.09 -0.83 24.40
N MET A 46 -46.14 -0.34 23.60
CA MET A 46 -45.40 -1.17 22.65
C MET A 46 -43.97 -1.34 23.13
N VAL A 47 -43.55 -2.60 23.24
CA VAL A 47 -42.14 -2.97 23.38
C VAL A 47 -41.73 -3.62 22.07
N ALA A 48 -40.74 -3.04 21.41
CA ALA A 48 -40.20 -3.58 20.18
C ALA A 48 -38.68 -3.59 20.25
N ALA A 49 -38.05 -4.62 19.69
CA ALA A 49 -36.63 -4.57 19.41
C ALA A 49 -36.38 -3.45 18.39
N MET A 50 -35.50 -2.51 18.73
CA MET A 50 -35.09 -1.50 17.75
C MET A 50 -34.17 -2.17 16.73
N ALA A 51 -34.71 -2.48 15.55
CA ALA A 51 -33.92 -2.94 14.42
C ALA A 51 -32.94 -1.83 14.00
N ASP A 52 -31.68 -2.20 13.82
CA ASP A 52 -30.53 -1.32 13.59
C ASP A 52 -30.82 -0.16 12.65
N GLY A 53 -30.96 1.02 13.25
CA GLY A 53 -31.35 2.24 12.57
C GLY A 53 -30.96 3.48 13.35
N GLY A 54 -29.78 3.47 13.98
CA GLY A 54 -29.15 4.66 14.56
C GLY A 54 -29.17 4.73 16.08
N GLY A 55 -28.03 4.40 16.69
CA GLY A 55 -27.63 4.94 17.99
C GLY A 55 -27.84 4.00 19.19
N GLN A 56 -26.72 3.42 19.64
CA GLN A 56 -26.48 2.81 20.96
C GLN A 56 -26.85 1.33 21.17
N GLY A 57 -26.75 0.51 20.14
CA GLY A 57 -26.19 -0.83 20.32
C GLY A 57 -24.67 -0.72 20.25
N VAL A 58 -23.96 -0.75 21.39
CA VAL A 58 -22.52 -1.01 21.35
C VAL A 58 -22.41 -2.51 21.07
N ALA A 59 -22.04 -2.89 19.85
CA ALA A 59 -21.61 -4.26 19.60
C ALA A 59 -20.52 -4.58 20.64
N GLY A 60 -20.78 -5.57 21.51
CA GLY A 60 -19.73 -6.12 22.36
C GLY A 60 -18.60 -6.67 21.50
N GLU A 61 -17.42 -6.88 22.09
CA GLU A 61 -16.35 -7.54 21.35
C GLU A 61 -16.83 -8.92 20.87
N LEU A 62 -16.39 -9.34 19.68
CA LEU A 62 -16.66 -10.68 19.16
C LEU A 62 -16.06 -11.72 20.13
N GLU A 63 -16.91 -12.40 20.89
CA GLU A 63 -16.50 -13.46 21.80
C GLU A 63 -16.43 -14.81 21.08
N ALA A 64 -15.29 -15.50 21.22
CA ALA A 64 -15.11 -16.83 20.68
C ALA A 64 -15.89 -17.87 21.51
N ARG A 65 -16.64 -18.77 20.84
CA ARG A 65 -17.33 -19.89 21.50
C ARG A 65 -16.38 -20.89 22.19
N ARG A 66 -15.10 -20.91 21.81
CA ARG A 66 -14.07 -21.82 22.34
C ARG A 66 -13.18 -21.06 23.33
N ALA A 67 -13.41 -21.28 24.62
CA ALA A 67 -12.52 -20.79 25.68
C ALA A 67 -11.16 -21.48 25.57
N MET A 68 -10.07 -20.70 25.57
CA MET A 68 -8.72 -21.24 25.62
C MET A 68 -8.28 -21.45 27.07
N ALA A 69 -7.60 -22.57 27.35
CA ALA A 69 -7.09 -22.85 28.68
C ALA A 69 -5.73 -22.17 28.95
N GLN A 70 -4.94 -21.95 27.90
CA GLN A 70 -3.58 -21.41 27.99
C GLN A 70 -3.27 -20.51 26.79
N PRO A 71 -2.28 -19.61 26.89
CA PRO A 71 -1.78 -18.86 25.74
C PRO A 71 -1.27 -19.78 24.63
N VAL A 72 -1.46 -19.39 23.38
CA VAL A 72 -0.98 -20.12 22.19
C VAL A 72 -0.36 -19.13 21.21
N ALA A 73 0.75 -19.54 20.60
CA ALA A 73 1.36 -18.88 19.45
C ALA A 73 1.32 -19.83 18.23
N TRP A 74 1.10 -19.29 17.04
CA TRP A 74 1.10 -20.05 15.79
C TRP A 74 1.59 -19.21 14.61
N VAL A 75 2.19 -19.89 13.64
CA VAL A 75 2.68 -19.28 12.41
C VAL A 75 1.52 -19.03 11.46
N VAL A 76 1.49 -17.84 10.85
CA VAL A 76 0.52 -17.45 9.82
C VAL A 76 1.29 -16.99 8.59
N ASP A 77 0.79 -17.28 7.40
CA ASP A 77 1.36 -16.74 6.16
C ASP A 77 1.34 -15.21 6.21
N PRO A 78 2.44 -14.51 5.90
CA PRO A 78 2.51 -13.04 6.01
C PRO A 78 1.54 -12.33 5.06
N THR A 79 1.08 -12.97 3.98
CA THR A 79 0.07 -12.36 3.08
C THR A 79 -1.35 -12.36 3.67
N ILE A 80 -1.59 -13.10 4.76
CA ILE A 80 -2.89 -13.17 5.45
C ILE A 80 -2.89 -12.20 6.63
N LYS A 81 -3.86 -11.28 6.68
CA LYS A 81 -4.03 -10.37 7.82
C LYS A 81 -4.57 -11.12 9.04
N VAL A 82 -3.97 -10.87 10.21
CA VAL A 82 -4.36 -11.47 11.48
C VAL A 82 -5.27 -10.53 12.27
N PHE A 83 -6.49 -10.96 12.55
CA PHE A 83 -7.51 -10.19 13.24
C PHE A 83 -7.61 -10.55 14.73
N ALA A 84 -8.13 -9.60 15.51
CA ALA A 84 -8.34 -9.75 16.96
C ALA A 84 -9.15 -11.01 17.34
N GLY A 85 -10.10 -11.40 16.48
CA GLY A 85 -10.98 -12.55 16.67
C GLY A 85 -10.42 -13.89 16.19
N ASP A 86 -9.25 -13.91 15.55
CA ASP A 86 -8.70 -15.14 14.98
C ASP A 86 -8.41 -16.17 16.08
N LEU A 87 -8.72 -17.43 15.81
CA LEU A 87 -8.46 -18.53 16.72
C LEU A 87 -7.27 -19.35 16.24
N PRO A 88 -6.49 -19.93 17.18
CA PRO A 88 -5.45 -20.87 16.78
C PRO A 88 -6.11 -22.04 16.03
N PRO A 89 -5.49 -22.53 14.95
CA PRO A 89 -5.95 -23.75 14.30
C PRO A 89 -5.79 -24.95 15.26
N ASP A 90 -6.48 -26.05 14.98
CA ASP A 90 -6.39 -27.25 15.84
C ASP A 90 -4.96 -27.79 15.95
N ASN A 91 -4.18 -27.66 14.87
CA ASN A 91 -2.76 -28.03 14.82
C ASN A 91 -1.91 -26.78 14.51
N PRO A 92 -1.58 -25.97 15.53
CA PRO A 92 -0.79 -24.76 15.34
C PRO A 92 0.64 -25.08 14.90
N ARG A 93 1.02 -24.60 13.71
CA ARG A 93 2.41 -24.63 13.24
C ARG A 93 3.28 -23.79 14.19
N ARG A 94 4.43 -24.35 14.61
CA ARG A 94 5.40 -23.71 15.51
C ARG A 94 6.81 -23.61 14.93
N GLU A 95 6.99 -24.03 13.68
CA GLU A 95 8.23 -23.85 12.92
C GLU A 95 8.00 -22.80 11.83
N LEU A 96 8.87 -21.79 11.81
CA LEU A 96 8.95 -20.80 10.74
C LEU A 96 9.94 -21.31 9.71
N VAL A 97 9.46 -21.57 8.50
CA VAL A 97 10.26 -22.07 7.37
C VAL A 97 10.36 -20.97 6.32
N LEU A 98 11.55 -20.41 6.21
CA LEU A 98 11.85 -19.24 5.37
C LEU A 98 12.92 -19.60 4.33
N ALA A 99 12.89 -18.90 3.21
CA ALA A 99 13.93 -19.03 2.19
C ALA A 99 14.13 -17.68 1.48
N ALA A 100 15.38 -17.26 1.38
CA ALA A 100 15.73 -15.95 0.89
C ALA A 100 17.07 -15.99 0.14
N ALA A 101 17.23 -15.12 -0.84
CA ALA A 101 18.53 -14.89 -1.45
C ALA A 101 19.43 -14.07 -0.52
N ARG A 102 20.71 -13.95 -0.87
CA ARG A 102 21.61 -12.99 -0.22
C ARG A 102 21.23 -11.58 -0.68
N ASN A 103 21.38 -10.58 0.19
CA ASN A 103 20.93 -9.20 -0.04
C ASN A 103 19.39 -9.06 -0.18
N GLU A 104 18.66 -9.86 0.60
CA GLU A 104 17.20 -9.90 0.62
C GLU A 104 16.69 -9.70 2.04
N TYR A 105 15.48 -9.15 2.17
CA TYR A 105 14.72 -9.21 3.41
C TYR A 105 13.57 -10.20 3.28
N GLU A 106 13.42 -11.08 4.27
CA GLU A 106 12.33 -12.06 4.32
C GLU A 106 11.62 -11.92 5.66
N ALA A 107 10.33 -11.60 5.61
CA ALA A 107 9.51 -11.41 6.79
C ALA A 107 8.70 -12.67 7.13
N CYS A 108 8.36 -12.82 8.40
CA CYS A 108 7.47 -13.88 8.84
C CYS A 108 6.52 -13.40 9.94
N GLN A 109 5.32 -13.98 9.98
CA GLN A 109 4.24 -13.56 10.85
C GLN A 109 3.87 -14.65 11.88
N VAL A 110 3.70 -14.23 13.13
CA VAL A 110 3.25 -15.06 14.24
C VAL A 110 2.04 -14.42 14.89
N ALA A 111 0.98 -15.19 15.06
CA ALA A 111 -0.17 -14.81 15.87
C ALA A 111 -0.05 -15.37 17.29
N VAL A 112 -0.45 -14.57 18.27
CA VAL A 112 -0.41 -14.91 19.70
C VAL A 112 -1.76 -14.57 20.33
N ARG A 113 -2.35 -15.51 21.04
CA ARG A 113 -3.62 -15.32 21.77
C ARG A 113 -3.49 -15.82 23.19
N SER A 114 -3.96 -15.03 24.14
CA SER A 114 -3.99 -15.38 25.57
C SER A 114 -5.42 -15.35 26.11
N PRO A 115 -5.85 -16.31 26.95
CA PRO A 115 -7.18 -16.28 27.57
C PRO A 115 -7.33 -15.20 28.66
N LYS A 116 -6.22 -14.57 29.08
CA LYS A 116 -6.17 -13.53 30.10
C LYS A 116 -5.28 -12.37 29.64
N ALA A 117 -5.52 -11.18 30.19
CA ALA A 117 -4.61 -10.06 30.01
C ALA A 117 -3.24 -10.41 30.62
N ASP A 118 -2.17 -10.14 29.88
CA ASP A 118 -0.79 -10.49 30.27
C ASP A 118 0.22 -9.57 29.55
N THR A 119 1.49 -9.71 29.89
CA THR A 119 2.60 -9.13 29.11
C THR A 119 3.34 -10.25 28.40
N LEU A 120 3.29 -10.22 27.07
CA LEU A 120 4.10 -11.09 26.23
C LEU A 120 5.54 -10.57 26.24
N ARG A 121 6.46 -11.42 26.68
CA ARG A 121 7.91 -11.21 26.48
C ARG A 121 8.30 -11.84 25.15
N VAL A 122 9.00 -11.09 24.32
CA VAL A 122 9.45 -11.50 22.99
C VAL A 122 10.94 -11.21 22.82
N ALA A 123 11.66 -12.22 22.34
CA ALA A 123 13.06 -12.10 21.94
C ALA A 123 13.36 -13.02 20.75
N ALA A 124 14.22 -12.56 19.86
CA ALA A 124 14.78 -13.35 18.77
C ALA A 124 16.31 -13.21 18.81
N GLU A 125 17.01 -14.31 18.57
CA GLU A 125 18.47 -14.36 18.59
C GLU A 125 19.02 -14.52 17.17
N ALA A 126 20.32 -14.31 16.99
CA ALA A 126 21.01 -14.59 15.73
C ALA A 126 20.81 -16.06 15.33
N LEU A 127 20.62 -16.32 14.02
CA LEU A 127 20.49 -17.68 13.52
C LEU A 127 21.87 -18.29 13.30
N SER A 128 22.05 -19.55 13.68
CA SER A 128 23.30 -20.29 13.48
C SER A 128 23.24 -21.12 12.21
N GLY A 129 24.29 -21.07 11.39
CA GLY A 129 24.34 -21.74 10.09
C GLY A 129 25.64 -22.49 9.79
N PRO A 130 25.90 -22.79 8.51
CA PRO A 130 26.96 -23.72 8.11
C PRO A 130 28.37 -23.23 8.47
N GLY A 131 29.16 -24.12 9.07
CA GLY A 131 30.55 -23.83 9.44
C GLY A 131 30.73 -22.66 10.40
N GLY A 132 29.77 -22.44 11.30
CA GLY A 132 29.80 -21.39 12.31
C GLY A 132 29.36 -20.01 11.81
N ALA A 133 28.85 -19.91 10.57
CA ALA A 133 28.25 -18.67 10.08
C ALA A 133 27.02 -18.29 10.91
N SER A 134 26.71 -17.00 10.98
CA SER A 134 25.54 -16.48 11.69
C SER A 134 24.80 -15.44 10.87
N LEU A 135 23.47 -15.45 10.95
CA LEU A 135 22.64 -14.33 10.47
C LEU A 135 22.21 -13.45 11.65
N PRO A 136 22.14 -12.13 11.46
CA PRO A 136 21.69 -11.21 12.50
C PRO A 136 20.25 -11.53 12.95
N ALA A 137 19.92 -11.13 14.18
CA ALA A 137 18.56 -11.22 14.70
C ALA A 137 17.61 -10.32 13.87
N PRO A 138 16.33 -10.70 13.73
CA PRO A 138 15.36 -9.93 12.97
C PRO A 138 14.97 -8.65 13.71
N VAL A 139 14.45 -7.67 12.96
CA VAL A 139 13.68 -6.58 13.57
C VAL A 139 12.29 -7.10 13.93
N ILE A 140 11.84 -6.81 15.15
CA ILE A 140 10.56 -7.30 15.68
C ILE A 140 9.55 -6.16 15.67
N TYR A 141 8.37 -6.44 15.11
CA TYR A 141 7.26 -5.51 15.03
C TYR A 141 6.01 -6.11 15.65
N HIS A 142 5.26 -5.30 16.41
CA HIS A 142 3.88 -5.57 16.79
C HIS A 142 2.97 -4.91 15.76
N VAL A 143 2.03 -5.66 15.18
CA VAL A 143 1.10 -5.10 14.21
C VAL A 143 -0.04 -4.41 14.94
N GLY A 144 -0.05 -3.07 14.87
CA GLY A 144 -1.13 -2.25 15.37
C GLY A 144 -2.38 -2.38 14.50
N ARG A 145 -3.50 -1.85 15.00
CA ARG A 145 -4.78 -1.88 14.30
C ARG A 145 -5.34 -0.48 14.13
N VAL A 146 -5.96 -0.23 12.98
CA VAL A 146 -6.65 1.02 12.67
C VAL A 146 -8.12 0.75 12.38
N PRO A 147 -9.04 1.63 12.78
CA PRO A 147 -10.46 1.40 12.56
C PRO A 147 -10.82 1.74 11.11
N ILE A 148 -11.74 0.95 10.55
CA ILE A 148 -12.39 1.15 9.26
C ILE A 148 -13.88 1.28 9.51
N ASP A 149 -14.48 2.37 9.05
CA ASP A 149 -15.91 2.65 9.22
C ASP A 149 -16.79 2.00 8.14
N PHE A 150 -16.26 1.80 6.93
CA PHE A 150 -17.00 1.22 5.80
C PHE A 150 -16.05 0.68 4.70
N PRO A 151 -16.30 -0.51 4.12
CA PRO A 151 -15.46 -1.12 3.07
C PRO A 151 -15.64 -0.45 1.70
N ILE A 152 -15.10 0.75 1.55
CA ILE A 152 -15.36 1.63 0.42
C ILE A 152 -14.34 1.43 -0.71
N GLY A 153 -14.81 1.59 -1.96
CA GLY A 153 -13.94 1.92 -3.09
C GLY A 153 -13.82 3.44 -3.25
N TYR A 154 -13.81 3.93 -4.49
CA TYR A 154 -14.06 5.34 -4.76
C TYR A 154 -15.55 5.66 -4.58
N ASP A 155 -15.89 6.71 -3.85
CA ASP A 155 -17.26 7.23 -3.75
C ASP A 155 -17.29 8.74 -3.95
N SER A 156 -18.00 9.19 -5.00
CA SER A 156 -18.13 10.61 -5.35
C SER A 156 -19.55 11.13 -5.12
N THR A 157 -19.68 12.31 -4.51
CA THR A 157 -20.97 12.91 -4.20
C THR A 157 -20.97 14.41 -4.49
N ARG A 158 -22.10 14.91 -4.99
CA ARG A 158 -22.38 16.34 -5.17
C ARG A 158 -23.24 16.92 -4.06
N ALA A 159 -23.40 16.18 -2.96
CA ALA A 159 -24.12 16.67 -1.80
C ALA A 159 -23.47 17.97 -1.28
N PRO A 160 -24.26 18.97 -0.88
CA PRO A 160 -23.73 20.17 -0.23
C PRO A 160 -22.86 19.84 0.98
N SER A 161 -21.88 20.69 1.29
CA SER A 161 -20.92 20.45 2.38
C SER A 161 -21.54 20.32 3.78
N TYR A 162 -22.74 20.89 3.97
CA TYR A 162 -23.49 20.78 5.22
C TYR A 162 -24.33 19.49 5.33
N HIS A 163 -24.37 18.66 4.27
CA HIS A 163 -24.95 17.33 4.37
C HIS A 163 -23.96 16.37 5.02
N ARG A 164 -24.47 15.45 5.83
CA ARG A 164 -23.68 14.31 6.28
C ARG A 164 -23.36 13.42 5.07
N MET A 165 -22.11 13.45 4.62
CA MET A 165 -21.60 12.56 3.58
C MET A 165 -21.32 11.18 4.19
N LYS A 166 -21.80 10.12 3.54
CA LYS A 166 -21.56 8.74 3.93
C LYS A 166 -21.32 7.89 2.69
N PRO A 167 -20.43 6.89 2.76
CA PRO A 167 -20.22 5.92 1.69
C PRO A 167 -21.54 5.27 1.25
N ARG A 168 -21.75 5.13 -0.06
CA ARG A 168 -23.00 4.58 -0.64
C ARG A 168 -22.90 3.13 -1.07
N TRP A 169 -21.70 2.63 -1.37
CA TRP A 169 -21.49 1.30 -1.94
C TRP A 169 -20.22 0.64 -1.43
N ARG A 170 -20.23 -0.70 -1.36
CA ARG A 170 -19.05 -1.50 -1.05
C ARG A 170 -18.17 -1.63 -2.29
N GLY A 171 -16.86 -1.44 -2.14
CA GLY A 171 -15.91 -1.45 -3.27
C GLY A 171 -14.78 -2.47 -3.19
N ASN A 172 -14.70 -3.25 -2.11
CA ASN A 172 -13.68 -4.27 -1.86
C ASN A 172 -14.29 -5.46 -1.12
N ASP A 173 -13.49 -6.48 -0.79
CA ASP A 173 -13.88 -7.68 -0.06
C ASP A 173 -13.73 -7.61 1.48
N GLY A 174 -13.51 -6.41 2.04
CA GLY A 174 -13.43 -6.14 3.48
C GLY A 174 -14.75 -5.83 4.20
N TRP A 175 -14.62 -5.28 5.41
CA TRP A 175 -15.71 -4.96 6.33
C TRP A 175 -15.32 -3.81 7.28
N ALA A 176 -16.31 -3.22 7.95
CA ALA A 176 -16.07 -2.22 8.99
C ALA A 176 -15.55 -2.89 10.28
N GLY A 177 -14.53 -2.32 10.92
CA GLY A 177 -13.91 -2.89 12.12
C GLY A 177 -12.45 -2.49 12.28
N TRP A 178 -11.73 -3.17 13.15
CA TRP A 178 -10.30 -2.94 13.38
C TRP A 178 -9.45 -3.79 12.44
N TRP A 179 -8.64 -3.13 11.61
CA TRP A 179 -7.80 -3.76 10.60
C TRP A 179 -6.32 -3.67 11.00
N PRO A 180 -5.56 -4.79 10.94
CA PRO A 180 -4.13 -4.78 11.20
C PRO A 180 -3.38 -4.11 10.04
N ASP A 181 -2.50 -3.16 10.33
CA ASP A 181 -1.69 -2.52 9.27
C ASP A 181 -0.35 -1.94 9.74
N PRO A 182 -0.27 -0.98 10.67
CA PRO A 182 1.00 -0.37 11.07
C PRO A 182 1.90 -1.36 11.82
N MET A 183 3.19 -1.37 11.49
CA MET A 183 4.20 -2.22 12.13
C MET A 183 4.99 -1.44 13.17
N ILE A 184 4.57 -1.53 14.44
CA ILE A 184 5.15 -0.80 15.57
C ILE A 184 6.42 -1.54 16.04
N PRO A 185 7.61 -0.91 16.01
CA PRO A 185 8.85 -1.55 16.47
C PRO A 185 8.79 -1.95 17.96
N VAL A 186 9.22 -3.18 18.29
CA VAL A 186 9.26 -3.68 19.68
C VAL A 186 10.68 -3.53 20.22
N ARG A 187 10.92 -2.49 21.05
CA ARG A 187 12.26 -2.15 21.54
C ARG A 187 12.61 -2.73 22.91
N ASP A 188 11.63 -2.88 23.79
CA ASP A 188 11.80 -3.37 25.17
C ASP A 188 11.53 -4.88 25.30
N GLY A 189 11.22 -5.54 24.18
CA GLY A 189 10.89 -6.96 24.14
C GLY A 189 9.56 -7.29 24.82
N GLN A 190 8.65 -6.32 24.97
CA GLN A 190 7.38 -6.51 25.65
C GLN A 190 6.19 -6.03 24.83
N ILE A 191 5.11 -6.82 24.83
CA ILE A 191 3.83 -6.47 24.20
C ILE A 191 2.73 -6.73 25.22
N ARG A 192 1.81 -5.78 25.39
CA ARG A 192 0.63 -5.97 26.23
C ARG A 192 -0.41 -6.80 25.47
N LEU A 193 -0.86 -7.88 26.09
CA LEU A 193 -1.93 -8.73 25.57
C LEU A 193 -3.25 -8.40 26.25
N THR A 194 -4.31 -8.29 25.45
CA THR A 194 -5.68 -8.27 25.94
C THR A 194 -6.22 -9.71 26.01
N ALA A 195 -7.03 -9.99 27.03
CA ALA A 195 -7.67 -11.29 27.17
C ALA A 195 -8.53 -11.60 25.95
N ASN A 196 -8.39 -12.80 25.40
CA ASN A 196 -9.18 -13.26 24.26
C ASN A 196 -9.06 -12.34 23.02
N THR A 197 -7.90 -11.74 22.84
CA THR A 197 -7.52 -11.00 21.63
C THR A 197 -6.28 -11.64 21.01
N THR A 198 -6.27 -11.76 19.69
CA THR A 198 -5.15 -12.30 18.93
C THR A 198 -4.28 -11.18 18.41
N GLU A 199 -3.05 -11.08 18.92
CA GLU A 199 -2.03 -10.13 18.50
C GLU A 199 -1.13 -10.73 17.42
N ALA A 200 -0.69 -9.91 16.47
CA ALA A 200 0.21 -10.32 15.39
C ALA A 200 1.59 -9.68 15.57
N LEU A 201 2.63 -10.49 15.39
CA LEU A 201 4.02 -10.07 15.41
C LEU A 201 4.67 -10.39 14.06
N TYR A 202 5.47 -9.46 13.57
CA TYR A 202 6.33 -9.63 12.41
C TYR A 202 7.79 -9.69 12.82
N PHE A 203 8.54 -10.59 12.19
CA PHE A 203 9.99 -10.69 12.32
C PHE A 203 10.60 -10.51 10.94
N ASP A 204 11.29 -9.39 10.73
CA ASP A 204 11.89 -9.00 9.45
C ASP A 204 13.39 -9.37 9.46
N TYR A 205 13.76 -10.44 8.74
CA TYR A 205 15.15 -10.91 8.65
C TYR A 205 15.85 -10.28 7.45
N HIS A 206 17.00 -9.66 7.67
CA HIS A 206 17.89 -9.26 6.59
C HIS A 206 18.98 -10.34 6.39
N VAL A 207 19.10 -10.86 5.17
CA VAL A 207 20.19 -11.76 4.77
C VAL A 207 21.30 -10.92 4.12
N PRO A 208 22.48 -10.77 4.75
CA PRO A 208 23.58 -10.02 4.17
C PRO A 208 24.02 -10.54 2.79
N ALA A 209 24.52 -9.64 1.93
CA ALA A 209 24.99 -9.97 0.59
C ALA A 209 26.10 -11.03 0.56
N ASP A 210 26.91 -11.07 1.61
CA ASP A 210 28.05 -11.99 1.82
C ASP A 210 27.70 -13.20 2.69
N ALA A 211 26.44 -13.35 3.11
CA ALA A 211 26.02 -14.49 3.93
C ALA A 211 26.37 -15.82 3.26
N ARG A 212 26.81 -16.79 4.05
CA ARG A 212 27.13 -18.12 3.51
C ARG A 212 25.84 -18.84 3.11
N PRO A 213 25.71 -19.40 1.90
CA PRO A 213 24.56 -20.21 1.52
C PRO A 213 24.38 -21.45 2.40
N GLY A 214 23.12 -21.85 2.61
CA GLY A 214 22.74 -23.03 3.37
C GLY A 214 21.68 -22.77 4.44
N VAL A 215 21.47 -23.75 5.31
CA VAL A 215 20.40 -23.72 6.31
C VAL A 215 20.89 -23.10 7.61
N TYR A 216 20.16 -22.09 8.09
CA TYR A 216 20.32 -21.45 9.37
C TYR A 216 19.17 -21.81 10.29
N THR A 217 19.47 -22.06 11.56
CA THR A 217 18.49 -22.44 12.57
C THR A 217 18.60 -21.58 13.82
N GLY A 218 17.47 -21.32 14.45
CA GLY A 218 17.39 -20.57 15.70
C GLY A 218 16.01 -20.70 16.34
N ALA A 219 15.71 -19.83 17.29
CA ALA A 219 14.43 -19.81 17.97
C ALA A 219 13.95 -18.39 18.24
N ILE A 220 12.64 -18.21 18.20
CA ILE A 220 11.95 -17.04 18.75
C ILE A 220 11.40 -17.46 20.11
N ARG A 221 11.78 -16.71 21.15
CA ARG A 221 11.37 -16.95 22.52
C ARG A 221 10.20 -16.04 22.86
N LEU A 222 9.01 -16.63 22.94
CA LEU A 222 7.80 -15.98 23.41
C LEU A 222 7.43 -16.53 24.78
N ALA A 223 6.98 -15.67 25.70
CA ALA A 223 6.51 -16.11 27.01
C ALA A 223 5.42 -15.18 27.57
N CYS A 224 4.36 -15.77 28.14
CA CYS A 224 3.31 -15.07 28.88
C CYS A 224 3.29 -15.59 30.32
N GLY A 225 3.58 -14.74 31.31
CA GLY A 225 3.78 -15.19 32.69
C GLY A 225 4.88 -16.25 32.78
N GLU A 226 4.55 -17.45 33.26
CA GLU A 226 5.46 -18.60 33.32
C GLU A 226 5.33 -19.53 32.09
N THR A 227 4.35 -19.30 31.21
CA THR A 227 4.10 -20.13 30.04
C THR A 227 5.03 -19.75 28.90
N ALA A 228 5.96 -20.64 28.55
CA ALA A 228 6.79 -20.50 27.35
C ALA A 228 6.02 -20.94 26.09
N LEU A 229 6.17 -20.18 25.02
CA LEU A 229 5.57 -20.41 23.69
C LEU A 229 6.70 -20.49 22.64
N PRO A 230 7.55 -21.53 22.68
CA PRO A 230 8.73 -21.59 21.81
C PRO A 230 8.34 -21.77 20.35
N LEU A 231 9.04 -21.07 19.47
CA LEU A 231 8.96 -21.20 18.02
C LEU A 231 10.35 -21.44 17.46
N SER A 232 10.50 -22.42 16.57
CA SER A 232 11.77 -22.69 15.88
C SER A 232 11.82 -21.97 14.54
N VAL A 233 13.00 -21.48 14.17
CA VAL A 233 13.24 -20.81 12.89
C VAL A 233 14.18 -21.66 12.07
N ARG A 234 13.81 -21.88 10.80
CA ARG A 234 14.65 -22.46 9.76
C ARG A 234 14.65 -21.53 8.56
N LEU A 235 15.79 -20.87 8.32
CA LEU A 235 15.98 -19.99 7.16
C LEU A 235 16.98 -20.63 6.20
N THR A 236 16.58 -20.83 4.95
CA THR A 236 17.48 -21.28 3.88
C THR A 236 18.01 -20.07 3.12
N VAL A 237 19.31 -19.84 3.18
CA VAL A 237 20.00 -18.86 2.33
C VAL A 237 20.35 -19.54 1.01
N TRP A 238 19.76 -19.08 -0.09
CA TRP A 238 20.04 -19.60 -1.42
C TRP A 238 21.43 -19.21 -1.93
N ASN A 239 21.90 -19.92 -2.96
CA ASN A 239 23.26 -19.79 -3.49
C ASN A 239 23.47 -18.59 -4.44
N PHE A 240 22.54 -17.63 -4.50
CA PHE A 240 22.64 -16.44 -5.34
C PHE A 240 22.46 -15.17 -4.52
N THR A 241 22.86 -14.03 -5.09
CA THR A 241 22.76 -12.72 -4.46
C THR A 241 21.88 -11.82 -5.31
N GLN A 242 20.91 -11.18 -4.67
CA GLN A 242 20.05 -10.16 -5.23
C GLN A 242 20.86 -8.92 -5.61
N PRO A 243 20.59 -8.28 -6.75
CA PRO A 243 21.27 -7.05 -7.11
C PRO A 243 20.92 -5.94 -6.12
N VAL A 244 21.87 -5.01 -5.91
CA VAL A 244 21.65 -3.83 -5.05
C VAL A 244 20.65 -2.88 -5.71
N GLU A 245 20.82 -2.62 -7.01
CA GLU A 245 19.84 -1.93 -7.82
C GLU A 245 18.84 -2.95 -8.38
N LYS A 246 17.56 -2.82 -8.01
CA LYS A 246 16.50 -3.70 -8.50
C LYS A 246 16.15 -3.38 -9.96
N HIS A 247 15.88 -4.42 -10.74
CA HIS A 247 15.54 -4.32 -12.15
C HIS A 247 14.11 -3.82 -12.36
N LEU A 248 13.19 -4.11 -11.41
CA LEU A 248 11.82 -3.61 -11.46
C LEU A 248 11.70 -2.32 -10.63
N PRO A 249 11.46 -1.16 -11.24
CA PRO A 249 11.18 0.07 -10.52
C PRO A 249 9.79 0.02 -9.89
N ALA A 250 9.73 0.42 -8.62
CA ALA A 250 8.50 0.72 -7.90
C ALA A 250 8.55 2.17 -7.43
N ILE A 251 7.64 3.01 -7.89
CA ILE A 251 7.62 4.44 -7.55
C ILE A 251 6.42 4.74 -6.68
N TYR A 252 6.63 5.06 -5.40
CA TYR A 252 5.55 5.47 -4.51
C TYR A 252 5.74 6.95 -4.18
N ASP A 253 4.80 7.78 -4.62
CA ASP A 253 4.93 9.23 -4.53
C ASP A 253 5.08 9.69 -3.07
N TYR A 254 6.27 10.21 -2.77
CA TYR A 254 6.56 10.84 -1.49
C TYR A 254 6.14 12.31 -1.52
N ARG A 255 5.38 12.74 -0.51
CA ARG A 255 4.92 14.12 -0.35
C ARG A 255 5.41 14.69 0.97
N PRO A 256 6.34 15.66 0.98
CA PRO A 256 6.76 16.33 2.19
C PRO A 256 5.56 16.91 2.94
N THR A 257 5.53 16.72 4.26
CA THR A 257 4.43 17.17 5.12
C THR A 257 4.92 17.50 6.52
N ASP A 258 4.35 18.53 7.13
CA ASP A 258 4.66 18.95 8.51
C ASP A 258 4.19 17.93 9.57
N ARG A 259 3.45 16.90 9.15
CA ARG A 259 3.02 15.79 10.03
C ARG A 259 4.17 14.84 10.35
N ASP A 260 5.21 14.83 9.54
CA ASP A 260 6.37 13.97 9.69
C ASP A 260 7.54 14.74 10.30
N ALA A 261 8.23 14.11 11.26
CA ALA A 261 9.45 14.67 11.83
C ALA A 261 10.71 14.32 11.01
N ALA A 262 10.59 13.34 10.11
CA ALA A 262 11.65 12.88 9.23
C ALA A 262 11.91 13.87 8.10
N THR A 263 13.19 14.10 7.81
CA THR A 263 13.62 14.89 6.64
C THR A 263 13.37 14.16 5.33
N ASP A 264 13.36 14.87 4.21
CA ASP A 264 13.26 14.27 2.86
C ASP A 264 14.30 13.16 2.67
N ARG A 265 15.54 13.39 3.14
CA ARG A 265 16.64 12.41 3.06
C ARG A 265 16.33 11.13 3.82
N GLU A 266 15.78 11.23 5.03
CA GLU A 266 15.40 10.08 5.87
C GLU A 266 14.22 9.31 5.27
N TRP A 267 13.31 10.00 4.59
CA TRP A 267 12.25 9.36 3.82
C TRP A 267 12.79 8.58 2.63
N GLN A 268 13.73 9.14 1.86
CA GLN A 268 14.34 8.41 0.75
C GLN A 268 15.14 7.19 1.24
N GLU A 269 15.88 7.31 2.35
CA GLU A 269 16.57 6.18 2.98
C GLU A 269 15.59 5.10 3.44
N PHE A 270 14.47 5.50 4.05
CA PHE A 270 13.42 4.57 4.45
C PHE A 270 12.84 3.81 3.25
N LEU A 271 12.45 4.51 2.18
CA LEU A 271 11.85 3.89 0.99
C LEU A 271 12.83 2.98 0.25
N ALA A 272 14.10 3.37 0.17
CA ALA A 272 15.15 2.54 -0.43
C ALA A 272 15.30 1.18 0.27
N ARG A 273 15.08 1.11 1.60
CA ARG A 273 15.07 -0.17 2.34
C ARG A 273 13.94 -1.11 1.92
N TYR A 274 12.90 -0.58 1.26
CA TYR A 274 11.79 -1.34 0.69
C TYR A 274 11.88 -1.48 -0.84
N ASN A 275 13.04 -1.19 -1.43
CA ASN A 275 13.24 -1.19 -2.88
C ASN A 275 12.33 -0.20 -3.64
N ILE A 276 11.89 0.87 -2.96
CA ILE A 276 10.93 1.84 -3.50
C ILE A 276 11.60 3.19 -3.73
N SER A 277 11.26 3.81 -4.85
CA SER A 277 11.57 5.20 -5.17
C SER A 277 10.49 6.12 -4.63
N GLY A 278 10.88 7.26 -4.04
CA GLY A 278 9.94 8.33 -3.66
C GLY A 278 9.39 9.15 -4.83
N GLY A 279 9.76 8.82 -6.08
CA GLY A 279 9.27 9.47 -7.29
C GLY A 279 10.03 10.74 -7.67
N TYR A 280 10.15 11.72 -6.77
CA TYR A 280 10.82 12.99 -7.08
C TYR A 280 12.11 13.18 -6.29
N VAL A 281 13.11 13.81 -6.93
CA VAL A 281 14.29 14.34 -6.23
C VAL A 281 13.93 15.71 -5.69
N LEU A 282 13.93 15.84 -4.36
CA LEU A 282 13.62 17.08 -3.64
C LEU A 282 14.83 17.54 -2.82
N PRO A 283 15.24 18.83 -2.90
CA PRO A 283 14.63 19.89 -3.69
C PRO A 283 14.85 19.74 -5.21
N ALA A 284 13.88 20.21 -5.99
CA ALA A 284 14.00 20.29 -7.45
C ALA A 284 15.05 21.34 -7.88
N PRO A 285 15.55 21.30 -9.12
CA PRO A 285 16.42 22.35 -9.64
C PRO A 285 15.72 23.72 -9.68
N ASP A 286 16.48 24.79 -9.45
CA ASP A 286 15.96 26.16 -9.54
C ASP A 286 16.09 26.68 -10.98
N PHE A 287 14.96 26.82 -11.67
CA PHE A 287 14.91 27.38 -13.02
C PHE A 287 14.41 28.83 -12.99
N ARG A 288 15.13 29.71 -13.68
CA ARG A 288 14.80 31.13 -13.84
C ARG A 288 14.69 31.50 -15.31
N TYR A 289 13.73 32.36 -15.63
CA TYR A 289 13.53 32.89 -16.97
C TYR A 289 13.72 34.41 -16.97
N GLU A 290 14.74 34.88 -17.67
CA GLU A 290 15.16 36.28 -17.69
C GLU A 290 15.44 36.70 -19.14
N SER A 291 14.73 37.71 -19.63
CA SER A 291 14.95 38.31 -20.95
C SER A 291 15.01 37.30 -22.11
N GLY A 292 14.12 36.30 -22.12
CA GLY A 292 14.06 35.29 -23.18
C GLY A 292 14.96 34.07 -22.96
N GLN A 293 15.74 34.03 -21.87
CA GLN A 293 16.68 32.95 -21.59
C GLN A 293 16.33 32.20 -20.30
N VAL A 294 16.45 30.87 -20.35
CA VAL A 294 16.35 30.04 -19.14
C VAL A 294 17.74 29.81 -18.55
N ARG A 295 17.83 29.90 -17.22
CA ARG A 295 19.00 29.53 -16.41
C ARG A 295 18.57 28.51 -15.37
N ALA A 296 19.46 27.59 -15.01
CA ALA A 296 19.21 26.56 -14.02
C ALA A 296 20.34 26.52 -12.97
N ASP A 297 19.98 26.29 -11.70
CA ASP A 297 20.92 25.92 -10.63
C ASP A 297 20.56 24.52 -10.12
N PHE A 298 21.50 23.60 -10.29
CA PHE A 298 21.36 22.19 -9.91
C PHE A 298 22.00 21.87 -8.56
N SER A 299 22.64 22.81 -7.86
CA SER A 299 23.54 22.51 -6.73
C SER A 299 22.89 21.66 -5.63
N ARG A 300 21.70 22.06 -5.15
CA ARG A 300 20.97 21.30 -4.12
C ARG A 300 20.29 20.04 -4.66
N PHE A 301 19.89 20.07 -5.94
CA PHE A 301 19.34 18.91 -6.62
C PHE A 301 20.41 17.82 -6.74
N ASP A 302 21.64 18.17 -7.09
CA ASP A 302 22.76 17.26 -7.27
C ASP A 302 23.12 16.52 -5.99
N GLU A 303 23.06 17.21 -4.84
CA GLU A 303 23.29 16.59 -3.53
C GLU A 303 22.29 15.46 -3.26
N MET A 304 20.99 15.72 -3.45
CA MET A 304 19.96 14.70 -3.24
C MET A 304 19.96 13.64 -4.35
N ALA A 305 20.15 14.02 -5.61
CA ALA A 305 20.19 13.10 -6.74
C ALA A 305 21.36 12.11 -6.62
N ALA A 306 22.56 12.57 -6.24
CA ALA A 306 23.69 11.69 -5.99
C ALA A 306 23.40 10.72 -4.83
N TYR A 307 22.79 11.23 -3.75
CA TYR A 307 22.39 10.38 -2.63
C TYR A 307 21.38 9.30 -3.06
N MET A 308 20.32 9.67 -3.77
CA MET A 308 19.28 8.72 -4.19
C MET A 308 19.77 7.74 -5.27
N LEU A 309 20.49 8.21 -6.29
CA LEU A 309 20.81 7.43 -7.48
C LEU A 309 22.14 6.69 -7.37
N ASP A 310 23.14 7.29 -6.74
CA ASP A 310 24.49 6.72 -6.64
C ASP A 310 24.71 5.96 -5.33
N GLU A 311 24.23 6.50 -4.20
CA GLU A 311 24.38 5.85 -2.89
C GLU A 311 23.26 4.85 -2.61
N LEU A 312 21.98 5.28 -2.67
CA LEU A 312 20.82 4.43 -2.39
C LEU A 312 20.42 3.52 -3.56
N ARG A 313 21.00 3.73 -4.75
CA ARG A 313 20.76 2.91 -5.96
C ARG A 313 19.29 2.83 -6.37
N VAL A 314 18.53 3.90 -6.17
CA VAL A 314 17.16 4.01 -6.68
C VAL A 314 17.17 3.86 -8.21
N SER A 315 16.28 3.02 -8.74
CA SER A 315 16.27 2.62 -10.14
C SER A 315 15.68 3.69 -11.07
N LYS A 316 14.56 4.31 -10.68
CA LYS A 316 13.87 5.35 -11.45
C LYS A 316 13.30 6.47 -10.60
N VAL A 317 13.28 7.68 -11.16
CA VAL A 317 12.63 8.88 -10.63
C VAL A 317 11.97 9.66 -11.79
N TYR A 318 11.03 10.54 -11.45
CA TYR A 318 10.40 11.45 -12.39
C TYR A 318 11.27 12.68 -12.65
N THR A 319 11.08 13.29 -13.81
CA THR A 319 11.56 14.65 -14.08
C THR A 319 10.94 15.65 -13.09
N PRO A 320 11.62 16.78 -12.80
CA PRO A 320 11.08 17.82 -11.91
C PRO A 320 9.68 18.28 -12.30
N TRP A 321 8.85 18.60 -11.28
CA TRP A 321 7.44 18.98 -11.45
C TRP A 321 7.21 20.19 -12.35
N ILE A 322 8.22 21.04 -12.58
CA ILE A 322 8.13 22.16 -13.54
C ILE A 322 7.80 21.70 -14.97
N PHE A 323 8.13 20.45 -15.32
CA PHE A 323 7.81 19.87 -16.62
C PHE A 323 6.43 19.20 -16.66
N TYR A 324 5.78 18.96 -15.52
CA TYR A 324 4.46 18.34 -15.48
C TYR A 324 3.43 19.22 -16.22
N ALA A 325 2.80 18.65 -17.26
CA ALA A 325 1.95 19.40 -18.16
C ALA A 325 0.59 19.71 -17.52
N CYS A 326 -0.22 18.69 -17.24
CA CYS A 326 -1.56 18.84 -16.69
C CYS A 326 -2.10 17.48 -16.22
N GLY A 327 -3.26 17.48 -15.56
CA GLY A 327 -4.02 16.26 -15.33
C GLY A 327 -5.48 16.42 -15.73
N TRP A 328 -6.18 15.31 -15.90
CA TRP A 328 -7.64 15.27 -16.07
C TRP A 328 -8.07 16.06 -17.31
N ALA A 329 -9.03 17.00 -17.20
CA ALA A 329 -9.44 17.84 -18.33
C ALA A 329 -8.85 19.27 -18.27
N TYR A 330 -7.79 19.49 -17.49
CA TYR A 330 -7.14 20.80 -17.37
C TYR A 330 -6.21 21.11 -18.56
N PRO A 331 -6.12 22.38 -18.99
CA PRO A 331 -5.11 22.81 -19.94
C PRO A 331 -3.70 22.66 -19.33
N PRO A 332 -2.64 22.60 -20.16
CA PRO A 332 -1.27 22.59 -19.67
C PRO A 332 -0.95 23.76 -18.73
N ASN A 333 -0.05 23.52 -17.79
CA ASN A 333 0.44 24.50 -16.85
C ASN A 333 1.29 25.56 -17.55
N LYS A 334 1.21 26.79 -17.04
CA LYS A 334 2.12 27.87 -17.44
C LYS A 334 3.55 27.53 -17.03
N LEU A 335 4.51 27.92 -17.85
CA LEU A 335 5.93 27.79 -17.57
C LEU A 335 6.53 29.18 -17.45
N PHE A 336 7.11 29.52 -16.29
CA PHE A 336 7.61 30.87 -15.99
C PHE A 336 6.56 32.00 -16.19
N GLY A 337 5.27 31.66 -16.04
CA GLY A 337 4.16 32.58 -16.30
C GLY A 337 3.75 32.70 -17.77
N LEU A 338 4.46 32.04 -18.70
CA LEU A 338 4.16 32.00 -20.12
C LEU A 338 2.97 31.08 -20.41
N GLU A 339 2.13 31.49 -21.35
CA GLU A 339 0.94 30.73 -21.75
C GLU A 339 1.32 29.54 -22.66
N PRO A 340 0.81 28.33 -22.38
CA PRO A 340 1.01 27.16 -23.24
C PRO A 340 0.58 27.41 -24.68
N GLY A 341 1.32 26.82 -25.62
CA GLY A 341 1.03 26.92 -27.06
C GLY A 341 1.53 28.19 -27.74
N THR A 342 2.13 29.14 -27.00
CA THR A 342 2.86 30.27 -27.58
C THR A 342 4.26 29.86 -28.03
N SER A 343 4.85 30.60 -28.98
CA SER A 343 6.24 30.37 -29.40
C SER A 343 7.23 30.59 -28.25
N GLU A 344 6.97 31.62 -27.43
CA GLU A 344 7.80 31.94 -26.27
C GLU A 344 7.78 30.81 -25.23
N TYR A 345 6.61 30.23 -24.95
CA TYR A 345 6.50 29.05 -24.09
C TYR A 345 7.29 27.87 -24.65
N ALA A 346 7.14 27.57 -25.95
CA ALA A 346 7.84 26.46 -26.58
C ALA A 346 9.37 26.65 -26.52
N ASP A 347 9.85 27.87 -26.74
CA ASP A 347 11.28 28.20 -26.67
C ASP A 347 11.80 28.12 -25.23
N ALA A 348 11.05 28.61 -24.25
CA ALA A 348 11.40 28.48 -22.83
C ALA A 348 11.42 27.01 -22.37
N PHE A 349 10.42 26.21 -22.76
CA PHE A 349 10.38 24.77 -22.47
C PHE A 349 11.59 24.07 -23.07
N ARG A 350 11.92 24.34 -24.34
CA ARG A 350 13.07 23.72 -24.99
C ARG A 350 14.38 24.04 -24.28
N GLN A 351 14.56 25.29 -23.86
CA GLN A 351 15.75 25.70 -23.11
C GLN A 351 15.81 24.99 -21.74
N ALA A 352 14.73 25.02 -20.96
CA ALA A 352 14.68 24.40 -19.64
C ALA A 352 14.92 22.88 -19.69
N TYR A 353 14.20 22.19 -20.59
CA TYR A 353 14.30 20.74 -20.73
C TYR A 353 15.67 20.33 -21.27
N ARG A 354 16.24 21.05 -22.24
CA ARG A 354 17.60 20.76 -22.74
C ARG A 354 18.65 20.96 -21.65
N LEU A 355 18.61 22.06 -20.89
CA LEU A 355 19.51 22.28 -19.76
C LEU A 355 19.45 21.11 -18.76
N PHE A 356 18.24 20.64 -18.45
CA PHE A 356 18.07 19.50 -17.54
C PHE A 356 18.62 18.20 -18.12
N ILE A 357 18.28 17.87 -19.37
CA ILE A 357 18.72 16.64 -20.02
C ILE A 357 20.24 16.60 -20.24
N ASP A 358 20.85 17.71 -20.64
CA ASP A 358 22.30 17.82 -20.82
C ASP A 358 23.00 17.61 -19.47
N HIS A 359 22.52 18.26 -18.41
CA HIS A 359 23.03 18.06 -17.05
C HIS A 359 22.91 16.61 -16.59
N LEU A 360 21.75 15.97 -16.75
CA LEU A 360 21.58 14.55 -16.43
C LEU A 360 22.51 13.64 -17.26
N THR A 361 22.80 14.01 -18.50
CA THR A 361 23.71 13.27 -19.38
C THR A 361 25.14 13.37 -18.88
N GLU A 362 25.60 14.58 -18.53
CA GLU A 362 26.93 14.82 -17.96
C GLU A 362 27.15 14.05 -16.65
N LYS A 363 26.11 13.95 -15.80
CA LYS A 363 26.14 13.21 -14.53
C LYS A 363 25.98 11.69 -14.70
N GLY A 364 25.60 11.21 -15.88
CA GLY A 364 25.31 9.79 -16.12
C GLY A 364 23.95 9.32 -15.59
N TRP A 365 23.07 10.25 -15.19
CA TRP A 365 21.77 9.95 -14.60
C TRP A 365 20.62 9.90 -15.60
N ARG A 366 20.82 10.27 -16.87
CA ARG A 366 19.75 10.37 -17.90
C ARG A 366 18.79 9.18 -17.91
N LYS A 367 19.31 7.94 -17.86
CA LYS A 367 18.50 6.71 -17.89
C LYS A 367 17.68 6.46 -16.61
N LYS A 368 17.96 7.17 -15.53
CA LYS A 368 17.23 7.08 -14.25
C LYS A 368 15.95 7.92 -14.25
N PHE A 369 15.80 8.84 -15.19
CA PHE A 369 14.66 9.74 -15.25
C PHE A 369 13.61 9.29 -16.26
N VAL A 370 12.34 9.49 -15.89
CA VAL A 370 11.18 9.34 -16.76
C VAL A 370 10.38 10.63 -16.73
N TYR A 371 9.95 11.11 -17.89
CA TYR A 371 9.16 12.33 -17.99
C TYR A 371 7.69 12.02 -17.73
N TYR A 372 7.23 12.21 -16.48
CA TYR A 372 5.81 12.12 -16.15
C TYR A 372 5.08 13.39 -16.60
N ILE A 373 4.38 13.28 -17.74
CA ILE A 373 3.78 14.42 -18.41
C ILE A 373 2.38 14.74 -17.88
N SER A 374 1.59 13.73 -17.52
CA SER A 374 0.18 13.93 -17.17
C SER A 374 -0.45 12.81 -16.35
N ASP A 375 -1.25 13.21 -15.37
CA ASP A 375 -2.10 12.36 -14.55
C ASP A 375 -3.53 12.23 -15.14
N GLU A 376 -3.96 10.99 -15.41
CA GLU A 376 -5.30 10.63 -15.91
C GLU A 376 -5.94 11.59 -16.94
N PRO A 377 -5.30 11.89 -18.09
CA PRO A 377 -5.84 12.85 -19.04
C PRO A 377 -7.19 12.39 -19.62
N HIS A 378 -8.17 13.28 -19.60
CA HIS A 378 -9.49 13.02 -20.15
C HIS A 378 -9.45 13.00 -21.68
N ALA A 379 -9.67 11.82 -22.27
CA ALA A 379 -9.65 11.60 -23.72
C ALA A 379 -10.58 12.52 -24.54
N HIS A 380 -11.63 13.09 -23.93
CA HIS A 380 -12.58 13.99 -24.58
C HIS A 380 -12.18 15.47 -24.52
N SER A 381 -11.17 15.85 -23.74
CA SER A 381 -10.73 17.24 -23.60
C SER A 381 -9.68 17.58 -24.67
N GLN A 382 -10.12 18.21 -25.76
CA GLN A 382 -9.24 18.59 -26.87
C GLN A 382 -8.05 19.46 -26.41
N VAL A 383 -8.29 20.44 -25.53
CA VAL A 383 -7.23 21.32 -25.00
C VAL A 383 -6.17 20.55 -24.21
N THR A 384 -6.58 19.51 -23.47
CA THR A 384 -5.68 18.65 -22.69
C THR A 384 -4.83 17.81 -23.63
N ILE A 385 -5.49 17.07 -24.53
CA ILE A 385 -4.83 16.13 -25.45
C ILE A 385 -3.88 16.85 -26.41
N GLU A 386 -4.31 17.95 -27.03
CA GLU A 386 -3.44 18.76 -27.90
C GLU A 386 -2.29 19.43 -27.14
N GLY A 387 -2.51 19.75 -25.86
CA GLY A 387 -1.48 20.27 -24.97
C GLY A 387 -0.40 19.23 -24.69
N ILE A 388 -0.81 18.03 -24.29
CA ILE A 388 0.07 16.88 -24.04
C ILE A 388 0.86 16.52 -25.31
N ASN A 389 0.18 16.38 -26.46
CA ASN A 389 0.84 16.03 -27.72
C ASN A 389 1.96 17.01 -28.09
N ARG A 390 1.68 18.32 -28.01
CA ARG A 390 2.68 19.36 -28.29
C ARG A 390 3.89 19.28 -27.36
N LEU A 391 3.67 19.07 -26.06
CA LEU A 391 4.76 18.97 -25.09
C LEU A 391 5.56 17.67 -25.24
N CYS A 392 4.90 16.55 -25.57
CA CYS A 392 5.59 15.31 -25.95
C CYS A 392 6.51 15.54 -27.15
N ASP A 393 6.02 16.21 -28.19
CA ASP A 393 6.79 16.47 -29.41
C ASP A 393 7.99 17.37 -29.14
N LEU A 394 7.80 18.46 -28.38
CA LEU A 394 8.88 19.34 -27.94
C LEU A 394 9.96 18.60 -27.13
N ALA A 395 9.56 17.70 -26.23
CA ALA A 395 10.51 16.92 -25.44
C ALA A 395 11.29 15.93 -26.31
N ARG A 396 10.64 15.26 -27.27
CA ARG A 396 11.29 14.32 -28.19
C ARG A 396 12.24 14.99 -29.18
N GLU A 397 12.02 16.25 -29.56
CA GLU A 397 12.99 17.05 -30.32
C GLU A 397 14.36 17.15 -29.59
N ILE A 398 14.36 17.05 -28.26
CA ILE A 398 15.55 17.22 -27.40
C ILE A 398 16.10 15.87 -26.94
N ALA A 399 15.22 14.98 -26.49
CA ALA A 399 15.58 13.73 -25.82
C ALA A 399 14.63 12.59 -26.25
N PRO A 400 14.75 12.09 -27.50
CA PRO A 400 13.85 11.06 -28.02
C PRO A 400 13.96 9.71 -27.29
N ASP A 401 15.04 9.48 -26.54
CA ASP A 401 15.30 8.28 -25.73
C ASP A 401 14.74 8.35 -24.31
N VAL A 402 14.29 9.52 -23.84
CA VAL A 402 13.67 9.65 -22.51
C VAL A 402 12.20 9.28 -22.62
N LEU A 403 11.79 8.28 -21.84
CA LEU A 403 10.40 7.81 -21.83
C LEU A 403 9.47 8.90 -21.28
N ILE A 404 8.33 9.08 -21.95
CA ILE A 404 7.30 10.07 -21.62
C ILE A 404 6.08 9.30 -21.12
N TYR A 405 5.86 9.37 -19.81
CA TYR A 405 4.86 8.63 -19.05
C TYR A 405 3.59 9.44 -18.82
N SER A 406 2.43 8.81 -18.96
CA SER A 406 1.15 9.31 -18.43
C SER A 406 0.32 8.17 -17.83
N SER A 407 -0.31 8.41 -16.67
CA SER A 407 -1.22 7.48 -15.98
C SER A 407 -2.57 7.38 -16.71
N THR A 408 -2.58 6.81 -17.92
CA THR A 408 -3.74 6.84 -18.83
C THR A 408 -4.88 5.90 -18.45
N TRP A 409 -4.61 4.85 -17.65
CA TRP A 409 -5.45 3.69 -17.32
C TRP A 409 -5.94 2.83 -18.48
N GLY A 410 -6.23 3.42 -19.63
CA GLY A 410 -6.73 2.77 -20.83
C GLY A 410 -6.15 3.40 -22.09
N TYR A 411 -6.48 2.81 -23.24
CA TYR A 411 -5.95 3.28 -24.51
C TYR A 411 -6.62 4.58 -24.97
N ILE A 412 -5.82 5.64 -25.17
CA ILE A 412 -6.26 6.93 -25.69
C ILE A 412 -5.67 7.12 -27.10
N PRO A 413 -6.44 6.87 -28.18
CA PRO A 413 -5.90 6.90 -29.55
C PRO A 413 -5.19 8.19 -29.93
N ALA A 414 -5.64 9.32 -29.40
CA ALA A 414 -5.08 10.63 -29.73
C ALA A 414 -3.69 10.89 -29.13
N LEU A 415 -3.21 10.04 -28.22
CA LEU A 415 -1.86 10.10 -27.65
C LEU A 415 -0.89 9.12 -28.34
N GLU A 416 -1.39 8.29 -29.26
CA GLU A 416 -0.57 7.34 -30.03
C GLU A 416 0.50 8.08 -30.83
N GLY A 417 1.74 7.60 -30.74
CA GLY A 417 2.88 8.22 -31.43
C GLY A 417 3.37 9.53 -30.81
N HIS A 418 2.77 9.99 -29.71
CA HIS A 418 3.26 11.12 -28.89
C HIS A 418 3.81 10.64 -27.54
N LEU A 419 3.03 9.87 -26.79
CA LEU A 419 3.51 9.15 -25.60
C LEU A 419 4.40 7.98 -26.01
N THR A 420 5.40 7.67 -25.18
CA THR A 420 6.25 6.49 -25.35
C THR A 420 6.10 5.48 -24.22
N LEU A 421 5.46 5.87 -23.10
CA LEU A 421 5.24 5.03 -21.95
C LEU A 421 3.82 5.23 -21.39
N TRP A 422 3.04 4.16 -21.35
CA TRP A 422 1.64 4.18 -20.96
C TRP A 422 1.43 3.63 -19.54
N GLY A 423 0.72 4.36 -18.70
CA GLY A 423 0.21 3.89 -17.42
C GLY A 423 -1.08 3.10 -17.63
N VAL A 424 -1.04 1.82 -17.31
CA VAL A 424 -2.16 0.88 -17.53
C VAL A 424 -2.61 0.26 -16.21
N GLY A 425 -3.89 -0.08 -16.10
CA GLY A 425 -4.42 -0.67 -14.87
C GLY A 425 -4.06 -2.16 -14.73
N PRO A 426 -3.59 -2.64 -13.56
CA PRO A 426 -3.26 -4.05 -13.29
C PRO A 426 -4.46 -5.01 -13.37
N GLN A 427 -5.68 -4.49 -13.52
CA GLN A 427 -6.92 -5.24 -13.74
C GLN A 427 -7.23 -5.51 -15.23
N GLY A 428 -6.50 -4.89 -16.16
CA GLY A 428 -6.75 -5.01 -17.60
C GLY A 428 -7.73 -4.00 -18.18
N THR A 429 -7.74 -2.77 -17.66
CA THR A 429 -8.51 -1.65 -18.25
C THR A 429 -7.96 -1.21 -19.60
N PHE A 430 -6.66 -1.44 -19.84
CA PHE A 430 -6.06 -1.32 -21.16
C PHE A 430 -6.20 -2.67 -21.90
N PRO A 431 -6.82 -2.71 -23.10
CA PRO A 431 -7.02 -3.96 -23.82
C PRO A 431 -5.70 -4.69 -24.14
N MET A 432 -5.62 -5.98 -23.84
CA MET A 432 -4.38 -6.76 -23.95
C MET A 432 -3.88 -6.91 -25.39
N ASP A 433 -4.78 -7.04 -26.34
CA ASP A 433 -4.48 -7.05 -27.78
C ASP A 433 -3.85 -5.72 -28.21
N LYS A 434 -4.40 -4.61 -27.73
CA LYS A 434 -3.86 -3.28 -28.01
C LYS A 434 -2.52 -3.06 -27.31
N MET A 435 -2.35 -3.55 -26.08
CA MET A 435 -1.07 -3.49 -25.37
C MET A 435 0.02 -4.24 -26.17
N ALA A 436 -0.28 -5.44 -26.68
CA ALA A 436 0.64 -6.19 -27.53
C ALA A 436 0.96 -5.48 -28.85
N GLU A 437 -0.04 -4.91 -29.53
CA GLU A 437 0.14 -4.11 -30.75
C GLU A 437 1.07 -2.91 -30.51
N ARG A 438 0.80 -2.13 -29.45
CA ARG A 438 1.58 -0.94 -29.11
C ARG A 438 2.99 -1.30 -28.64
N LYS A 439 3.15 -2.40 -27.90
CA LYS A 439 4.48 -2.93 -27.55
C LYS A 439 5.30 -3.27 -28.80
N ALA A 440 4.69 -3.92 -29.79
CA ALA A 440 5.36 -4.22 -31.07
C ALA A 440 5.73 -2.95 -31.85
N ALA A 441 5.01 -1.83 -31.61
CA ALA A 441 5.33 -0.51 -32.16
C ALA A 441 6.42 0.25 -31.37
N GLY A 442 6.94 -0.31 -30.28
CA GLY A 442 7.99 0.29 -29.46
C GLY A 442 7.50 1.08 -28.24
N ASP A 443 6.20 1.00 -27.91
CA ASP A 443 5.69 1.63 -26.69
C ASP A 443 6.01 0.78 -25.45
N HIS A 444 6.22 1.47 -24.34
CA HIS A 444 6.49 0.88 -23.03
C HIS A 444 5.25 0.96 -22.13
N PHE A 445 5.21 0.14 -21.06
CA PHE A 445 4.06 0.06 -20.15
C PHE A 445 4.49 -0.01 -18.71
N TRP A 446 3.85 0.79 -17.86
CA TRP A 446 3.91 0.71 -16.40
C TRP A 446 2.51 0.47 -15.83
N PHE A 447 2.41 -0.22 -14.70
CA PHE A 447 1.13 -0.24 -13.98
C PHE A 447 0.94 1.07 -13.20
N THR A 448 -0.21 1.72 -13.40
CA THR A 448 -0.72 2.76 -12.50
C THR A 448 -1.69 2.11 -11.52
N THR A 449 -1.62 2.48 -10.24
CA THR A 449 -2.20 1.67 -9.15
C THR A 449 -3.14 2.44 -8.20
N ASP A 450 -3.73 3.54 -8.65
CA ASP A 450 -4.61 4.34 -7.80
C ASP A 450 -5.89 3.59 -7.40
N GLY A 451 -6.22 3.68 -6.11
CA GLY A 451 -7.39 3.05 -5.54
C GLY A 451 -7.29 1.54 -5.37
N VAL A 452 -6.08 0.95 -5.34
CA VAL A 452 -5.92 -0.52 -5.29
C VAL A 452 -5.28 -1.03 -4.01
N MET A 453 -4.37 -0.30 -3.38
CA MET A 453 -3.62 -0.76 -2.19
C MET A 453 -4.32 -0.41 -0.88
N CYS A 454 -5.43 -1.09 -0.62
CA CYS A 454 -6.34 -0.75 0.47
C CYS A 454 -5.94 -1.41 1.81
N THR A 455 -6.14 -0.72 2.93
CA THR A 455 -5.97 -1.29 4.28
C THR A 455 -7.02 -2.36 4.59
N ASP A 456 -8.20 -2.28 3.99
CA ASP A 456 -9.36 -3.13 4.27
C ASP A 456 -9.56 -4.28 3.26
N THR A 457 -8.48 -4.80 2.72
CA THR A 457 -8.44 -6.07 1.97
C THR A 457 -7.95 -7.21 2.85
N PRO A 458 -8.64 -8.37 2.93
CA PRO A 458 -8.24 -9.49 3.80
C PRO A 458 -6.83 -10.04 3.57
N LEU A 459 -6.34 -9.97 2.33
CA LEU A 459 -5.01 -10.44 1.94
C LEU A 459 -4.15 -9.28 1.42
N LEU A 460 -2.84 -9.35 1.63
CA LEU A 460 -1.83 -8.45 1.04
C LEU A 460 -1.54 -8.83 -0.41
N ALA A 461 -2.60 -8.88 -1.22
CA ALA A 461 -2.58 -9.50 -2.54
C ALA A 461 -1.93 -8.59 -3.58
N ILE A 462 -2.52 -7.43 -3.87
CA ILE A 462 -2.04 -6.56 -4.96
C ILE A 462 -0.64 -6.02 -4.64
N GLU A 463 -0.35 -5.75 -3.37
CA GLU A 463 0.96 -5.30 -2.90
C GLU A 463 2.05 -6.34 -3.23
N ARG A 464 1.80 -7.63 -2.93
CA ARG A 464 2.75 -8.71 -3.22
C ARG A 464 2.81 -9.08 -4.71
N LEU A 465 1.68 -9.02 -5.41
CA LEU A 465 1.50 -9.61 -6.76
C LEU A 465 1.69 -8.63 -7.92
N LEU A 466 1.80 -7.32 -7.69
CA LEU A 466 2.12 -6.37 -8.76
C LEU A 466 3.40 -6.76 -9.53
N PRO A 467 4.52 -7.08 -8.87
CA PRO A 467 5.72 -7.56 -9.56
C PRO A 467 5.52 -8.87 -10.33
N TRP A 468 4.65 -9.76 -9.84
CA TRP A 468 4.32 -11.01 -10.53
C TRP A 468 3.53 -10.74 -11.82
N LEU A 469 2.60 -9.79 -11.78
CA LEU A 469 1.90 -9.28 -12.96
C LEU A 469 2.89 -8.62 -13.93
N CYS A 470 3.83 -7.80 -13.43
CA CYS A 470 4.88 -7.19 -14.24
C CYS A 470 5.70 -8.25 -14.98
N PHE A 471 6.10 -9.31 -14.29
CA PHE A 471 6.86 -10.41 -14.88
C PHE A 471 6.05 -11.13 -15.98
N LYS A 472 4.80 -11.51 -15.70
CA LYS A 472 3.97 -12.26 -16.66
C LYS A 472 3.63 -11.45 -17.92
N TYR A 473 3.31 -10.17 -17.75
CA TYR A 473 2.81 -9.30 -18.81
C TYR A 473 3.88 -8.39 -19.40
N GLU A 474 5.14 -8.56 -18.96
CA GLU A 474 6.30 -7.79 -19.41
C GLU A 474 6.06 -6.27 -19.33
N VAL A 475 5.48 -5.85 -18.19
CA VAL A 475 5.29 -4.45 -17.79
C VAL A 475 6.51 -4.03 -16.97
N GLU A 476 7.07 -2.88 -17.29
CA GLU A 476 8.47 -2.55 -16.93
C GLU A 476 8.63 -1.87 -15.57
N ALA A 477 7.55 -1.37 -14.98
CA ALA A 477 7.52 -0.79 -13.64
C ALA A 477 6.07 -0.68 -13.15
N TYR A 478 5.91 -0.20 -11.92
CA TYR A 478 4.63 0.27 -11.43
C TYR A 478 4.80 1.49 -10.54
N GLU A 479 3.78 2.33 -10.54
CA GLU A 479 3.70 3.50 -9.68
C GLU A 479 2.45 3.48 -8.81
N PHE A 480 2.59 4.06 -7.62
CA PHE A 480 1.53 4.28 -6.66
C PHE A 480 1.52 5.75 -6.26
N TRP A 481 0.37 6.39 -6.44
CA TRP A 481 0.22 7.82 -6.24
C TRP A 481 0.45 8.32 -4.82
N GLY A 482 0.82 7.54 -3.81
CA GLY A 482 1.20 8.11 -2.52
C GLY A 482 1.68 7.14 -1.46
N VAL A 483 2.80 7.42 -0.78
CA VAL A 483 3.24 6.62 0.37
C VAL A 483 2.86 7.23 1.73
N ASN A 484 2.61 8.55 1.78
CA ASN A 484 2.33 9.31 3.00
C ASN A 484 1.26 10.40 2.81
N TRP A 485 0.27 10.19 1.94
CA TRP A 485 -0.85 11.12 1.74
C TRP A 485 -1.96 10.89 2.78
N TYR A 486 -1.93 11.69 3.84
CA TYR A 486 -2.88 11.58 4.95
C TYR A 486 -3.96 12.67 4.89
N THR A 487 -5.24 12.26 4.89
CA THR A 487 -6.36 13.22 5.04
C THR A 487 -6.83 13.37 6.50
N TYR A 488 -6.58 12.34 7.32
CA TYR A 488 -6.73 12.35 8.77
C TYR A 488 -5.44 11.91 9.47
N ASP A 489 -5.45 11.78 10.80
CA ASP A 489 -4.39 11.09 11.53
C ASP A 489 -4.54 9.57 11.28
N PRO A 490 -3.62 8.92 10.53
CA PRO A 490 -3.79 7.54 10.11
C PRO A 490 -3.74 6.56 11.30
N TRP A 491 -3.18 6.95 12.45
CA TRP A 491 -3.22 6.14 13.68
C TRP A 491 -4.61 6.07 14.31
N LYS A 492 -5.49 7.02 13.99
CA LYS A 492 -6.85 7.12 14.55
C LYS A 492 -7.93 6.75 13.54
N TYR A 493 -7.64 6.89 12.26
CA TYR A 493 -8.58 6.72 11.17
C TYR A 493 -7.92 5.92 10.06
N GLY A 494 -8.39 4.69 9.80
CA GLY A 494 -7.95 3.90 8.65
C GLY A 494 -8.60 4.33 7.34
N TRP A 495 -9.39 5.41 7.35
CA TRP A 495 -10.12 5.91 6.19
C TRP A 495 -9.83 7.38 5.88
N HIS A 496 -10.23 7.81 4.68
CA HIS A 496 -10.04 9.18 4.22
C HIS A 496 -11.25 10.09 4.49
N SER A 497 -10.98 11.39 4.64
CA SER A 497 -12.02 12.41 4.55
C SER A 497 -12.62 12.47 3.14
N TYR A 498 -13.81 13.06 3.03
CA TYR A 498 -14.30 13.50 1.73
C TYR A 498 -13.54 14.77 1.33
N ILE A 499 -12.83 14.72 0.20
CA ILE A 499 -12.05 15.83 -0.33
C ILE A 499 -12.75 16.45 -1.54
N SER A 500 -12.69 17.78 -1.64
CA SER A 500 -13.26 18.53 -2.77
C SER A 500 -12.35 18.38 -3.99
N GLN A 501 -12.94 18.06 -5.14
CA GLN A 501 -12.25 17.86 -6.40
C GLN A 501 -13.06 18.40 -7.58
N SER A 502 -12.37 18.62 -8.70
CA SER A 502 -12.98 19.03 -9.96
C SER A 502 -12.20 18.46 -11.14
N ASN A 503 -12.92 17.99 -12.15
CA ASN A 503 -12.33 17.44 -13.39
C ASN A 503 -11.65 18.51 -14.26
N GLU A 504 -12.10 19.76 -14.15
CA GLU A 504 -11.73 20.87 -15.03
C GLU A 504 -11.79 22.25 -14.34
N GLY A 505 -11.90 22.28 -13.01
CA GLY A 505 -11.96 23.50 -12.20
C GLY A 505 -13.29 24.26 -12.26
N LYS A 506 -14.33 23.70 -12.88
CA LYS A 506 -15.66 24.34 -13.04
C LYS A 506 -16.68 23.80 -12.06
N GLU A 507 -16.86 22.48 -12.08
CA GLU A 507 -17.81 21.81 -11.19
C GLU A 507 -17.05 21.05 -10.11
N PHE A 508 -17.41 21.31 -8.86
CA PHE A 508 -16.82 20.65 -7.71
C PHE A 508 -17.74 19.56 -7.17
N TYR A 509 -17.12 18.46 -6.77
CA TYR A 509 -17.76 17.36 -6.06
C TYR A 509 -16.82 16.90 -4.95
N TYR A 510 -17.36 16.11 -4.02
CA TYR A 510 -16.57 15.47 -2.99
C TYR A 510 -16.29 14.02 -3.37
N VAL A 511 -15.05 13.58 -3.23
CA VAL A 511 -14.68 12.18 -3.33
C VAL A 511 -14.16 11.69 -2.00
N ARG A 512 -14.46 10.44 -1.68
CA ARG A 512 -13.75 9.68 -0.67
C ARG A 512 -13.03 8.52 -1.34
N TYR A 513 -11.74 8.43 -1.06
CA TYR A 513 -10.83 7.41 -1.57
C TYR A 513 -11.03 6.08 -0.84
N PRO A 514 -10.63 4.95 -1.45
CA PRO A 514 -10.54 3.67 -0.77
C PRO A 514 -9.69 3.78 0.51
N ASN A 515 -10.01 2.98 1.52
CA ASN A 515 -9.36 3.11 2.81
C ASN A 515 -7.88 2.72 2.74
N GLY A 516 -6.98 3.60 3.19
CA GLY A 516 -5.54 3.36 3.17
C GLY A 516 -4.87 3.62 1.83
N ASP A 517 -5.63 3.91 0.78
CA ASP A 517 -5.08 4.22 -0.52
C ASP A 517 -4.46 5.63 -0.51
N GLY A 518 -3.22 5.76 -0.99
CA GLY A 518 -2.41 6.96 -0.84
C GLY A 518 -1.51 6.98 0.40
N PHE A 519 -1.53 5.96 1.27
CA PHE A 519 -0.47 5.78 2.27
C PHE A 519 -0.18 4.33 2.65
N LEU A 520 1.11 3.97 2.70
CA LEU A 520 1.61 2.67 3.18
C LEU A 520 2.62 2.84 4.32
N ALA A 521 2.92 4.07 4.74
CA ALA A 521 3.71 4.38 5.90
C ALA A 521 2.89 5.24 6.87
N TYR A 522 3.25 5.19 8.15
CA TYR A 522 2.63 5.95 9.23
C TYR A 522 3.62 6.97 9.80
N PRO A 523 3.17 8.14 10.28
CA PRO A 523 4.03 9.09 10.97
C PRO A 523 4.62 8.44 12.24
N GLY A 524 5.92 8.55 12.47
CA GLY A 524 6.57 7.93 13.64
C GLY A 524 6.36 8.68 14.96
N LYS A 525 6.23 10.01 14.89
CA LYS A 525 6.16 10.88 16.08
C LYS A 525 5.10 10.46 17.12
N PRO A 526 3.87 10.04 16.76
CA PRO A 526 2.86 9.58 17.72
C PRO A 526 3.28 8.39 18.58
N ILE A 527 4.22 7.57 18.12
CA ILE A 527 4.74 6.41 18.86
C ILE A 527 6.20 6.61 19.34
N GLY A 528 6.71 7.84 19.28
CA GLY A 528 8.07 8.17 19.71
C GLY A 528 9.16 7.82 18.70
N GLU A 529 8.80 7.48 17.46
CA GLU A 529 9.76 7.24 16.38
C GLU A 529 10.10 8.54 15.64
N ARG A 530 11.37 8.70 15.26
CA ARG A 530 11.81 9.85 14.46
C ARG A 530 11.42 9.68 12.98
N GLY A 531 11.69 8.49 12.45
CA GLY A 531 11.42 8.13 11.06
C GLY A 531 9.98 7.64 10.84
N PRO A 532 9.58 7.45 9.57
CA PRO A 532 8.33 6.80 9.24
C PRO A 532 8.27 5.34 9.73
N VAL A 533 7.05 4.87 9.94
CA VAL A 533 6.74 3.53 10.42
C VAL A 533 6.10 2.74 9.28
N PRO A 534 6.61 1.55 8.91
CA PRO A 534 6.06 0.80 7.79
C PRO A 534 4.70 0.19 8.11
N SER A 535 3.91 -0.10 7.09
CA SER A 535 2.77 -1.02 7.17
C SER A 535 3.16 -2.42 6.73
N ILE A 536 2.34 -3.41 7.06
CA ILE A 536 2.47 -4.76 6.51
C ILE A 536 2.31 -4.76 4.97
N ARG A 537 1.51 -3.84 4.42
CA ARG A 537 1.37 -3.63 2.97
C ARG A 537 2.69 -3.24 2.31
N LEU A 538 3.48 -2.38 2.96
CA LEU A 538 4.80 -1.97 2.46
C LEU A 538 5.82 -3.12 2.47
N VAL A 539 5.75 -4.00 3.48
CA VAL A 539 6.57 -5.22 3.52
C VAL A 539 6.20 -6.15 2.37
N ALA A 540 4.91 -6.40 2.14
CA ALA A 540 4.46 -7.22 1.02
C ALA A 540 4.89 -6.64 -0.34
N ALA A 541 4.85 -5.31 -0.51
CA ALA A 541 5.37 -4.65 -1.70
C ALA A 541 6.87 -4.91 -1.94
N ARG A 542 7.70 -4.75 -0.90
CA ARG A 542 9.15 -5.02 -0.97
C ARG A 542 9.42 -6.46 -1.38
N GLU A 543 8.78 -7.42 -0.71
CA GLU A 543 9.02 -8.82 -1.01
C GLU A 543 8.58 -9.16 -2.44
N GLY A 544 7.51 -8.55 -2.95
CA GLY A 544 7.10 -8.71 -4.35
C GLY A 544 8.22 -8.33 -5.32
N ILE A 545 8.92 -7.23 -5.04
CA ILE A 545 10.06 -6.78 -5.84
C ILE A 545 11.20 -7.80 -5.74
N ASP A 546 11.47 -8.35 -4.55
CA ASP A 546 12.49 -9.38 -4.36
C ASP A 546 12.15 -10.70 -5.10
N ASP A 547 10.87 -11.06 -5.21
CA ASP A 547 10.43 -12.19 -6.02
C ASP A 547 10.71 -12.00 -7.51
N TYR A 548 10.47 -10.78 -8.03
CA TYR A 548 10.69 -10.47 -9.43
C TYR A 548 12.13 -10.75 -9.87
N GLU A 549 13.09 -10.42 -9.02
CA GLU A 549 14.51 -10.67 -9.29
C GLU A 549 14.83 -12.16 -9.40
N VAL A 550 14.17 -13.01 -8.59
CA VAL A 550 14.27 -14.47 -8.70
C VAL A 550 13.70 -14.93 -10.05
N PHE A 551 12.55 -14.38 -10.45
CA PHE A 551 11.91 -14.74 -11.73
C PHE A 551 12.74 -14.30 -12.93
N LEU A 552 13.31 -13.10 -12.89
CA LEU A 552 14.17 -12.57 -13.94
C LEU A 552 15.44 -13.42 -14.10
N ALA A 553 16.08 -13.78 -12.99
CA ALA A 553 17.25 -14.66 -13.01
C ALA A 553 16.92 -16.06 -13.57
N LEU A 554 15.78 -16.64 -13.19
CA LEU A 554 15.29 -17.90 -13.77
C LEU A 554 14.96 -17.78 -15.26
N GLN A 555 14.43 -16.64 -15.70
CA GLN A 555 14.07 -16.42 -17.10
C GLN A 555 15.31 -16.50 -18.00
N ALA A 556 16.48 -16.05 -17.53
CA ALA A 556 17.74 -16.21 -18.24
C ALA A 556 18.11 -17.69 -18.46
N TRP A 557 17.75 -18.59 -17.53
CA TRP A 557 17.93 -20.04 -17.68
C TRP A 557 16.89 -20.67 -18.60
N GLU A 558 15.62 -20.26 -18.51
CA GLU A 558 14.56 -20.66 -19.43
C GLU A 558 14.93 -20.32 -20.89
N GLN A 559 15.43 -19.11 -21.14
CA GLN A 559 15.88 -18.66 -22.47
C GLN A 559 17.06 -19.47 -23.03
N ARG A 560 17.83 -20.15 -22.17
CA ARG A 560 18.90 -21.09 -22.56
C ARG A 560 18.39 -22.52 -22.76
N GLY A 561 17.08 -22.75 -22.67
CA GLY A 561 16.45 -24.06 -22.84
C GLY A 561 16.45 -24.93 -21.59
N ASN A 562 16.53 -24.35 -20.38
CA ASN A 562 16.43 -25.12 -19.15
C ASN A 562 14.96 -25.42 -18.78
N GLU A 563 14.57 -26.69 -18.87
CA GLU A 563 13.20 -27.14 -18.59
C GLU A 563 12.78 -26.95 -17.12
N GLU A 564 13.68 -27.13 -16.15
CA GLU A 564 13.36 -26.97 -14.73
C GLU A 564 13.04 -25.50 -14.38
N ALA A 565 13.81 -24.56 -14.95
CA ALA A 565 13.54 -23.13 -14.85
C ALA A 565 12.22 -22.77 -15.52
N LYS A 566 11.96 -23.31 -16.72
CA LYS A 566 10.70 -23.13 -17.43
C LYS A 566 9.50 -23.59 -16.60
N GLU A 567 9.52 -24.82 -16.07
CA GLU A 567 8.44 -25.37 -15.25
C GLU A 567 8.19 -24.52 -13.99
N ALA A 568 9.25 -24.01 -13.36
CA ALA A 568 9.12 -23.12 -12.22
C ALA A 568 8.41 -21.80 -12.59
N LEU A 569 8.80 -21.18 -13.70
CA LEU A 569 8.20 -19.94 -14.18
C LEU A 569 6.78 -20.11 -14.70
N ASP A 570 6.46 -21.24 -15.32
CA ASP A 570 5.09 -21.54 -15.76
C ASP A 570 4.13 -21.59 -14.57
N ARG A 571 4.53 -22.22 -13.45
CA ARG A 571 3.74 -22.19 -12.20
C ARG A 571 3.51 -20.76 -11.67
N ILE A 572 4.54 -19.90 -11.74
CA ILE A 572 4.42 -18.48 -11.33
C ILE A 572 3.42 -17.75 -12.24
N ARG A 573 3.52 -17.93 -13.56
CA ARG A 573 2.64 -17.30 -14.55
C ARG A 573 1.19 -17.79 -14.43
N GLU A 574 0.95 -19.03 -14.03
CA GLU A 574 -0.40 -19.58 -13.86
C GLU A 574 -1.17 -18.97 -12.69
N LEU A 575 -0.46 -18.46 -11.67
CA LEU A 575 -1.06 -17.94 -10.45
C LEU A 575 -1.61 -16.52 -10.57
N VAL A 576 -1.18 -15.75 -11.57
CA VAL A 576 -1.63 -14.36 -11.80
C VAL A 576 -2.24 -14.20 -13.18
N GLN A 577 -3.24 -13.34 -13.35
CA GLN A 577 -3.86 -13.10 -14.64
C GLN A 577 -4.46 -11.71 -14.80
N ILE A 578 -4.60 -11.29 -16.04
CA ILE A 578 -5.31 -10.12 -16.55
C ILE A 578 -6.18 -10.60 -17.73
N PRO A 579 -7.47 -10.23 -17.80
CA PRO A 579 -8.20 -9.49 -16.77
C PRO A 579 -8.40 -10.33 -15.50
N ASN A 580 -8.55 -9.67 -14.35
CA ASN A 580 -8.82 -10.32 -13.06
C ASN A 580 -10.11 -9.80 -12.43
N THR A 581 -10.50 -10.38 -11.30
CA THR A 581 -11.74 -10.09 -10.56
C THR A 581 -11.78 -8.71 -9.89
N GLY A 582 -10.79 -7.85 -10.14
CA GLY A 582 -10.63 -6.55 -9.51
C GLY A 582 -9.60 -6.58 -8.40
N VAL A 583 -8.68 -5.63 -8.46
CA VAL A 583 -7.51 -5.52 -7.57
C VAL A 583 -7.83 -5.15 -6.12
N ARG A 584 -9.04 -4.64 -5.86
CA ARG A 584 -9.59 -4.42 -4.52
C ARG A 584 -10.27 -5.65 -3.91
N CYS A 585 -10.40 -6.75 -4.65
CA CYS A 585 -10.97 -8.01 -4.16
C CYS A 585 -9.83 -9.01 -3.93
N SER A 586 -9.11 -8.84 -2.81
CA SER A 586 -7.85 -9.55 -2.55
C SER A 586 -8.01 -11.07 -2.50
N THR A 587 -9.12 -11.60 -1.98
CA THR A 587 -9.46 -13.03 -1.98
C THR A 587 -9.75 -13.59 -3.37
N GLY A 588 -10.16 -12.74 -4.30
CA GLY A 588 -10.34 -13.11 -5.71
C GLY A 588 -9.03 -13.10 -6.48
N LEU A 589 -8.14 -12.14 -6.18
CA LEU A 589 -6.83 -11.98 -6.80
C LEU A 589 -5.81 -13.02 -6.29
N MET A 590 -5.78 -13.28 -4.99
CA MET A 590 -4.95 -14.26 -4.32
C MET A 590 -5.85 -15.33 -3.70
N ARG A 591 -6.23 -16.34 -4.50
CA ARG A 591 -7.18 -17.38 -4.06
C ARG A 591 -6.57 -18.37 -3.07
N ASP A 592 -5.27 -18.62 -3.18
CA ASP A 592 -4.54 -19.58 -2.36
C ASP A 592 -3.17 -18.99 -1.97
N PRO A 593 -3.08 -18.26 -0.84
CA PRO A 593 -1.82 -17.73 -0.32
C PRO A 593 -0.70 -18.77 -0.22
N GLU A 594 -1.01 -20.01 0.17
CA GLU A 594 0.00 -21.04 0.34
C GLU A 594 0.60 -21.49 -1.00
N ALA A 595 -0.20 -21.49 -2.07
CA ALA A 595 0.28 -21.77 -3.43
C ALA A 595 1.29 -20.73 -3.92
N PHE A 596 1.08 -19.44 -3.64
CA PHE A 596 2.04 -18.38 -3.99
C PHE A 596 3.35 -18.56 -3.22
N ALA A 597 3.27 -18.75 -1.90
CA ALA A 597 4.45 -18.95 -1.06
C ALA A 597 5.23 -20.22 -1.48
N ALA A 598 4.53 -21.30 -1.85
CA ALA A 598 5.15 -22.52 -2.33
C ALA A 598 5.82 -22.34 -3.70
N ALA A 599 5.14 -21.68 -4.65
CA ALA A 599 5.68 -21.43 -5.99
C ALA A 599 6.94 -20.55 -5.93
N ARG A 600 6.92 -19.51 -5.09
CA ARG A 600 8.11 -18.67 -4.83
C ARG A 600 9.26 -19.52 -4.30
N ARG A 601 9.06 -20.29 -3.21
CA ARG A 601 10.13 -21.12 -2.63
C ARG A 601 10.71 -22.09 -3.65
N ALA A 602 9.85 -22.76 -4.42
CA ALA A 602 10.27 -23.68 -5.47
C ALA A 602 11.13 -22.97 -6.55
N ALA A 603 10.73 -21.76 -6.96
CA ALA A 603 11.50 -20.95 -7.91
C ALA A 603 12.93 -20.66 -7.39
N GLY A 604 13.05 -20.16 -6.16
CA GLY A 604 14.36 -19.88 -5.57
C GLY A 604 15.21 -21.14 -5.31
N GLU A 605 14.58 -22.27 -4.96
CA GLU A 605 15.29 -23.55 -4.84
C GLU A 605 15.85 -24.05 -6.18
N VAL A 606 15.07 -23.93 -7.26
CA VAL A 606 15.53 -24.23 -8.63
C VAL A 606 16.71 -23.33 -8.98
N LEU A 607 16.57 -22.01 -8.81
CA LEU A 607 17.62 -21.05 -9.13
C LEU A 607 18.89 -21.33 -8.33
N SER A 608 18.75 -21.60 -7.03
CA SER A 608 19.86 -21.95 -6.14
C SER A 608 20.63 -23.19 -6.63
N ARG A 609 19.94 -24.21 -7.14
CA ARG A 609 20.58 -25.39 -7.75
C ARG A 609 21.30 -25.06 -9.05
N LEU A 610 20.70 -24.21 -9.90
CA LEU A 610 21.28 -23.85 -11.20
C LEU A 610 22.53 -22.97 -11.05
N GLU A 611 22.55 -22.04 -10.10
CA GLU A 611 23.70 -21.19 -9.77
C GLU A 611 24.81 -21.94 -9.00
N SER A 612 24.57 -23.19 -8.61
CA SER A 612 25.58 -24.07 -8.00
C SER A 612 26.36 -24.92 -9.01
N ARG A 613 26.00 -24.86 -10.30
CA ARG A 613 26.65 -25.60 -11.40
C ARG A 613 27.57 -24.67 -12.18
#